data_AF-A0A559QII6-F1
#
_entry.id   AF-A0A559QII6-F1
#
_cell.length_a   1.000
_cell.length_b   1.000
_cell.length_c   1.000
_cell.angle_alpha   90.00
_cell.angle_beta   90.00
_cell.angle_gamma   90.00
#
_symmetry.space_group_name_H-M   'P 1'
#
loop_
_entity.id
_entity.type
_entity.pdbx_description
1 polymer ?
#
loop_
_entity_poly.entity_id
_entity_poly.type
_entity_poly.pdbx_seq_one_letter_code
_entity_poly.pdbx_strand_id
1 'polypeptide(L)' 'MDEILNGAIFTPSMTIQRYALLSGESVSGVKRKVAAGVYPTLDREGEKERVLINVALLTKRLSESSY' A
#
# COMPACT_ATOMS: atom_id res chain seq x y z
N MET A 1 -15.18 28.14 -13.53
CA MET A 1 -14.62 26.81 -13.82
C MET A 1 -13.74 26.48 -12.64
N ASP A 2 -14.35 25.69 -11.76
CA ASP A 2 -14.08 25.56 -10.34
C ASP A 2 -12.65 25.21 -9.94
N GLU A 3 -12.26 25.88 -8.84
CA GLU A 3 -11.41 25.45 -7.74
C GLU A 3 -10.47 24.26 -7.96
N ILE A 4 -9.18 24.58 -7.87
CA ILE A 4 -8.11 23.66 -7.49
C ILE A 4 -8.46 23.12 -6.10
N LEU A 5 -9.18 22.01 -6.05
CA LEU A 5 -9.27 21.18 -4.85
C LEU A 5 -7.83 20.84 -4.45
N ASN A 6 -7.43 21.24 -3.25
CA ASN A 6 -6.21 20.78 -2.57
C ASN A 6 -5.93 19.32 -2.92
N GLY A 7 -4.96 19.10 -3.80
CA GLY A 7 -4.75 17.85 -4.53
C GLY A 7 -4.21 16.74 -3.65
N ALA A 8 -5.05 16.20 -2.76
CA ALA A 8 -4.81 14.90 -2.16
C ALA A 8 -4.87 13.87 -3.29
N ILE A 9 -3.71 13.56 -3.87
CA ILE A 9 -3.57 12.52 -4.88
C ILE A 9 -4.07 11.23 -4.24
N PHE A 10 -5.21 10.72 -4.73
CA PHE A 10 -5.74 9.44 -4.27
C PHE A 10 -4.79 8.33 -4.73
N THR A 11 -4.02 7.79 -3.79
CA THR A 11 -3.16 6.63 -4.06
C THR A 11 -3.92 5.34 -3.73
N PRO A 12 -4.09 4.40 -4.68
CA PRO A 12 -4.74 3.13 -4.42
C PRO A 12 -3.97 2.37 -3.33
N SER A 13 -4.67 2.03 -2.26
CA SER A 13 -4.16 1.30 -1.13
C SER A 13 -5.16 0.25 -0.67
N MET A 14 -4.68 -0.78 0.01
CA MET A 14 -5.52 -1.88 0.50
C MET A 14 -5.01 -2.47 1.79
N THR A 15 -5.90 -3.12 2.55
CA THR A 15 -5.50 -3.83 3.78
C THR A 15 -4.59 -5.01 3.47
N ILE A 16 -3.78 -5.41 4.44
CA ILE A 16 -2.95 -6.61 4.37
C ILE A 16 -3.78 -7.85 4.00
N GLN A 17 -4.99 -8.00 4.56
CA GLN A 17 -5.85 -9.15 4.27
C GLN A 17 -6.27 -9.18 2.79
N ARG A 18 -6.67 -8.02 2.26
CA ARG A 18 -7.09 -7.93 0.85
C ARG A 18 -5.92 -8.12 -0.10
N TYR A 19 -4.75 -7.58 0.24
CA TYR A 19 -3.53 -7.81 -0.53
C TYR A 19 -3.14 -9.29 -0.55
N ALA A 20 -3.12 -9.95 0.62
CA ALA A 20 -2.81 -11.37 0.74
C ALA A 20 -3.75 -12.22 -0.13
N LEU A 21 -5.06 -11.95 -0.07
CA LEU A 21 -6.06 -12.63 -0.89
C LEU A 21 -5.80 -12.49 -2.39
N LEU A 22 -5.49 -11.27 -2.86
CA LEU A 22 -5.29 -10.99 -4.29
C LEU A 22 -3.92 -11.45 -4.82
N SER A 23 -2.88 -11.42 -3.99
CA SER A 23 -1.52 -11.84 -4.35
C SER A 23 -1.30 -13.35 -4.26
N GLY A 24 -2.21 -14.08 -3.59
CA GLY A 24 -2.02 -15.49 -3.28
C GLY A 24 -1.02 -15.74 -2.13
N GLU A 25 -0.54 -14.69 -1.46
CA GLU A 25 0.35 -14.81 -0.31
C GLU A 25 -0.41 -15.05 1.00
N SER A 26 0.24 -15.71 1.96
CA SER A 26 -0.30 -15.81 3.32
C SER A 26 -0.31 -14.43 4.00
N VAL A 27 -1.36 -14.14 4.77
CA VAL A 27 -1.47 -12.91 5.58
C VAL A 27 -0.23 -12.71 6.46
N SER A 28 0.27 -13.77 7.09
CA SER A 28 1.49 -13.73 7.91
C SER A 28 2.75 -13.40 7.09
N GLY A 29 2.86 -13.90 5.85
CA GLY A 29 3.93 -13.56 4.93
C GLY A 29 3.93 -12.07 4.57
N VAL A 30 2.75 -11.55 4.22
CA VAL A 30 2.56 -10.13 3.90
C VAL A 30 2.88 -9.25 5.11
N LYS A 31 2.44 -9.62 6.32
CA LYS A 31 2.78 -8.90 7.57
C LYS A 31 4.30 -8.82 7.79
N ARG A 32 5.04 -9.92 7.55
CA ARG A 32 6.51 -9.93 7.68
C ARG A 32 7.17 -9.01 6.67
N LYS A 33 6.71 -9.00 5.41
CA LYS A 33 7.24 -8.12 4.36
C LYS A 33 6.96 -6.64 4.63
N VAL A 34 5.79 -6.33 5.17
CA VAL A 34 5.44 -4.99 5.64
C VAL A 34 6.37 -4.56 6.79
N ALA A 35 6.54 -5.40 7.81
CA ALA A 35 7.43 -5.11 8.94
C ALA A 35 8.91 -4.95 8.52
N ALA A 36 9.32 -5.66 7.47
CA ALA A 36 10.65 -5.53 6.87
C ALA A 36 10.79 -4.33 5.90
N GLY A 37 9.75 -3.51 5.70
CA GLY A 37 9.78 -2.35 4.80
C GLY A 37 9.75 -2.68 3.30
N VAL A 38 9.56 -3.95 2.95
CA VAL A 38 9.49 -4.40 1.55
C VAL A 38 8.23 -3.87 0.87
N TYR A 39 7.09 -3.96 1.56
CA TYR A 39 5.82 -3.42 1.07
C TYR A 39 5.60 -2.03 1.62
N PRO A 40 5.50 -1.00 0.74
CA PRO A 40 5.27 0.36 1.18
C PRO A 40 3.88 0.46 1.81
N THR A 41 3.78 1.14 2.94
CA THR A 41 2.53 1.34 3.66
C THR A 41 2.16 2.80 3.79
N LEU A 42 0.86 3.06 3.91
CA LEU A 42 0.33 4.33 4.37
C LEU A 42 -0.04 4.14 5.84
N ASP A 43 0.69 4.82 6.71
CA ASP A 43 0.31 4.90 8.12
C ASP A 43 -0.89 5.84 8.21
N ARG A 44 -2.03 5.33 8.69
CA ARG A 44 -3.12 6.21 9.10
C ARG A 44 -2.78 6.75 10.48
N GLU A 45 -2.38 8.01 10.54
CA GLU A 45 -2.36 8.73 11.82
C GLU A 45 -3.75 8.63 12.47
N GLY A 46 -3.80 8.03 13.66
CA GLY A 46 -5.03 7.88 14.45
C GLY A 46 -5.65 6.47 14.48
N GLU A 47 -5.37 5.58 13.52
CA GLU A 47 -5.81 4.18 13.55
C GLU A 47 -4.60 3.26 13.78
N LYS A 48 -4.26 2.99 15.05
CA LYS A 48 -3.17 2.08 15.47
C LYS A 48 -3.22 0.66 14.87
N GLU A 49 -4.29 0.28 14.16
CA GLU A 49 -4.53 -1.10 13.72
C GLU A 49 -4.69 -1.29 12.21
N ARG A 50 -4.76 -0.22 11.40
CA ARG A 50 -5.07 -0.37 9.96
C ARG A 50 -3.92 0.08 9.07
N VAL A 51 -2.89 -0.75 9.05
CA VAL A 51 -1.81 -0.66 8.05
C VAL A 51 -2.39 -0.94 6.66
N LEU A 52 -2.27 0.04 5.76
CA LEU A 52 -2.67 -0.08 4.36
C LEU A 52 -1.41 -0.18 3.49
N ILE A 53 -1.37 -1.15 2.58
CA ILE A 53 -0.31 -1.29 1.59
C ILE A 53 -0.58 -0.30 0.46
N ASN A 54 0.40 0.56 0.15
CA ASN A 54 0.37 1.48 -0.98
C ASN A 54 0.66 0.70 -2.28
N VAL A 55 -0.40 0.31 -2.99
CA VAL A 55 -0.27 -0.55 -4.17
C VAL A 55 0.34 0.20 -5.34
N ALA A 56 0.00 1.48 -5.53
CA ALA A 56 0.60 2.29 -6.59
C ALA A 56 2.13 2.35 -6.46
N LEU A 57 2.63 2.62 -5.25
CA LEU A 57 4.07 2.68 -5.01
C LEU A 57 4.73 1.31 -5.15
N LEU A 58 4.06 0.24 -4.70
CA LEU A 58 4.57 -1.11 -4.85
C LEU A 58 4.72 -1.51 -6.33
N THR A 59 3.69 -1.27 -7.14
CA THR A 59 3.71 -1.56 -8.58
C THR A 59 4.80 -0.76 -9.28
N LYS A 60 4.96 0.52 -8.95
CA LYS A 60 6.03 1.37 -9.49
C LYS A 60 7.42 0.77 -9.21
N ARG A 61 7.70 0.38 -7.95
CA ARG A 61 8.98 -0.25 -7.58
C ARG A 61 9.23 -1.55 -8.34
N LEU A 62 8.21 -2.38 -8.53
CA LEU A 62 8.32 -3.63 -9.28
C LEU A 62 8.60 -3.40 -10.77
N SER A 63 7.98 -2.38 -11.37
CA SER A 63 8.26 -2.01 -12.76
C SER A 63 9.66 -1.45 -12.95
N GLU A 64 10.16 -0.66 -12.00
CA GLU A 64 11.50 -0.08 -12.04
C GLU A 64 12.59 -1.11 -11.78
N SER A 65 12.32 -2.14 -10.96
CA SER A 65 13.26 -3.24 -10.69
C SER A 65 13.36 -4.27 -11.83
N SER A 66 12.47 -4.21 -12.83
CA SER A 66 12.46 -5.13 -13.97
C SER A 66 13.14 -4.55 -15.23
N TYR A 67 13.88 -3.44 -15.09
CA TYR A 67 14.65 -2.77 -16.14
C TYR A 67 16.13 -2.71 -15.75
#